data_AF-A0A6I1UKR1-F1
#
_entry.id   AF-A0A6I1UKR1-F1
#
_cell.length_a   1.000
_cell.length_b   1.000
_cell.length_c   1.000
_cell.angle_alpha   90.00
_cell.angle_beta   90.00
_cell.angle_gamma   90.00
#
_symmetry.space_group_name_H-M   'P 1'
#
loop_
_entity.id
_entity.type
_entity.pdbx_description
1 polymer ?
#
loop_
_entity_poly.entity_id
_entity_poly.type
_entity_poly.pdbx_seq_one_letter_code
_entity_poly.pdbx_strand_id
1 'polypeptide(L)' 'ILPKGTSFDNLTQEDINLVCSHVNSVKRAALNGKSAHELLAFTYGEEIPKLLGISKIPAEEVCQSSTLHQHKF' A
#
# COMPACT_ATOMS: atom_id res chain seq x y z
N ILE A 1 3.89 8.71 -4.61
CA ILE A 1 2.78 9.17 -3.73
C ILE A 1 3.16 10.53 -3.18
N LEU A 2 4.17 10.62 -2.31
CA LEU A 2 4.82 11.89 -1.97
C LEU A 2 6.02 12.14 -2.89
N PRO A 3 6.11 13.30 -3.57
CA PRO A 3 7.27 13.66 -4.37
C PRO A 3 8.54 13.71 -3.52
N LYS A 4 9.68 13.34 -4.11
CA LYS A 4 10.97 13.46 -3.44
C LYS A 4 11.24 14.92 -3.06
N GLY A 5 11.70 15.16 -1.84
CA GLY A 5 11.95 16.51 -1.33
C GLY A 5 10.74 17.20 -0.70
N THR A 6 9.58 16.54 -0.66
CA THR A 6 8.41 17.04 0.09
C THR A 6 8.64 16.87 1.59
N SER A 7 8.46 17.94 2.39
CA SER A 7 8.47 17.85 3.85
C SER A 7 7.26 17.06 4.36
N PHE A 8 7.41 16.39 5.50
CA PHE A 8 6.34 15.63 6.15
C PHE A 8 5.59 16.43 7.22
N ASP A 9 6.03 17.66 7.53
CA ASP A 9 5.52 18.44 8.67
C ASP A 9 4.02 18.75 8.59
N ASN A 10 3.47 18.84 7.37
CA ASN A 10 2.08 19.23 7.12
C ASN A 10 1.21 18.06 6.64
N LEU A 11 1.68 16.81 6.75
CA LEU A 11 0.88 15.66 6.36
C LEU A 11 -0.29 15.49 7.34
N THR A 12 -1.48 15.35 6.78
CA THR A 12 -2.69 15.03 7.51
C THR A 12 -2.82 13.51 7.70
N GLN A 13 -3.76 13.08 8.55
CA GLN A 13 -4.07 11.66 8.68
C GLN A 13 -4.54 11.05 7.35
N GLU A 14 -5.25 11.84 6.52
CA GLU A 14 -5.70 11.38 5.20
C GLU A 14 -4.52 11.13 4.26
N ASP A 15 -3.50 12.01 4.28
CA ASP A 15 -2.28 11.81 3.50
C ASP A 15 -1.53 10.54 3.93
N ILE A 16 -1.43 10.31 5.24
CA ILE A 16 -0.80 9.10 5.79
C ILE A 16 -1.58 7.85 5.40
N ASN A 17 -2.91 7.88 5.52
CA ASN A 17 -3.79 6.78 5.12
C ASN A 17 -3.60 6.44 3.65
N LEU A 18 -3.51 7.45 2.77
CA LEU A 18 -3.26 7.27 1.35
C LEU A 18 -1.90 6.60 1.09
N VAL A 19 -0.83 7.12 1.71
CA VAL A 19 0.52 6.54 1.58
C VAL A 19 0.54 5.08 2.05
N CYS A 20 0.00 4.80 3.23
CA CYS A 20 -0.08 3.46 3.79
C CYS A 20 -0.93 2.51 2.93
N SER A 21 -2.02 3.00 2.35
CA SER A 21 -2.89 2.23 1.44
C SER A 21 -2.13 1.81 0.18
N HIS A 22 -1.34 2.71 -0.42
CA HIS A 22 -0.49 2.36 -1.57
C HIS A 22 0.58 1.33 -1.18
N VAL A 23 1.34 1.55 -0.10
CA VAL A 23 2.42 0.65 0.33
C VAL A 23 1.89 -0.75 0.67
N ASN A 24 0.73 -0.84 1.30
CA ASN A 24 0.14 -2.12 1.67
C ASN A 24 -0.56 -2.84 0.50
N SER A 25 -0.90 -2.10 -0.57
CA SER A 25 -1.47 -2.68 -1.79
C SER A 25 -0.43 -3.19 -2.78
N VAL A 26 0.86 -2.94 -2.55
CA VAL A 26 1.97 -3.53 -3.32
C VAL A 26 1.97 -5.06 -3.21
N LYS A 27 1.86 -5.76 -4.34
CA LYS A 27 2.08 -7.21 -4.42
C LYS A 27 3.57 -7.54 -4.26
N ARG A 28 3.90 -8.57 -3.49
CA ARG A 28 5.28 -8.95 -3.18
C ARG A 28 5.53 -10.43 -3.49
N ALA A 29 6.67 -10.74 -4.12
CA ALA A 29 7.12 -12.11 -4.38
C ALA A 29 7.24 -12.93 -3.10
N ALA A 30 7.81 -12.33 -2.04
CA ALA A 30 7.92 -12.94 -0.72
C ALA A 30 6.57 -13.27 -0.06
N LEU A 31 5.47 -12.69 -0.55
CA LEU A 31 4.11 -12.93 -0.09
C LEU A 31 3.31 -13.78 -1.10
N ASN A 32 3.99 -14.59 -1.92
CA ASN A 32 3.37 -15.43 -2.95
C ASN A 32 2.46 -14.66 -3.91
N GLY A 33 2.88 -13.45 -4.32
CA GLY A 33 2.11 -12.60 -5.24
C GLY A 33 0.93 -11.87 -4.60
N LYS A 34 0.79 -11.93 -3.27
CA LYS A 34 -0.20 -11.17 -2.50
C LYS A 34 0.37 -9.85 -1.99
N SER A 35 -0.53 -8.93 -1.70
CA SER A 35 -0.22 -7.69 -0.97
C SER A 35 -0.36 -7.89 0.54
N ALA A 36 0.20 -6.96 1.32
CA ALA A 36 0.03 -6.98 2.77
C ALA A 36 -1.43 -6.75 3.17
N HIS A 37 -2.14 -5.89 2.43
CA HIS A 37 -3.59 -5.70 2.60
C HIS A 37 -4.35 -7.02 2.39
N GLU A 38 -4.06 -7.76 1.31
CA GLU A 38 -4.73 -9.03 1.03
C GLU A 38 -4.51 -10.06 2.14
N LEU A 39 -3.27 -10.18 2.65
CA LEU A 39 -2.97 -11.11 3.74
C LEU A 39 -3.63 -10.68 5.06
N LEU A 40 -3.64 -9.38 5.37
CA LEU A 40 -4.26 -8.86 6.59
C LEU A 40 -5.77 -9.09 6.58
N ALA A 41 -6.43 -8.72 5.49
CA ALA A 41 -7.87 -8.92 5.30
C ALA A 41 -8.25 -10.41 5.33
N PHE A 42 -7.45 -11.26 4.69
CA PHE A 42 -7.66 -12.71 4.73
C PHE A 42 -7.53 -13.31 6.13
N THR A 43 -6.54 -12.85 6.91
CA THR A 43 -6.22 -13.43 8.21
C THR A 43 -7.16 -12.95 9.31
N TYR A 44 -7.55 -11.67 9.30
CA TYR A 44 -8.28 -11.04 10.40
C TYR A 44 -9.63 -10.43 9.99
N GLY A 45 -10.02 -10.56 8.72
CA GLY A 45 -11.25 -9.99 8.17
C GLY A 45 -11.06 -8.60 7.56
N GLU A 46 -11.96 -8.24 6.66
CA GLU A 46 -11.94 -6.98 5.89
C GLU A 46 -12.14 -5.72 6.75
N GLU A 47 -12.62 -5.86 7.99
CA GLU A 47 -12.85 -4.71 8.88
C GLU A 47 -11.55 -4.19 9.52
N ILE A 48 -10.55 -5.05 9.71
CA ILE A 48 -9.28 -4.64 10.35
C ILE A 48 -8.50 -3.63 9.50
N PRO A 49 -8.27 -3.85 8.18
CA PRO A 49 -7.66 -2.82 7.34
C PRO A 49 -8.41 -1.47 7.37
N LYS A 50 -9.75 -1.51 7.35
CA LYS A 50 -10.59 -0.30 7.38
C LYS A 50 -10.43 0.48 8.68
N LEU A 51 -10.42 -0.20 9.83
CA LEU A 51 -10.20 0.44 11.14
C LEU A 51 -8.83 1.12 11.24
N LEU A 52 -7.82 0.59 10.52
CA LEU A 52 -6.49 1.19 10.42
C LEU A 52 -6.41 2.33 9.38
N GLY A 53 -7.50 2.67 8.71
CA GLY A 53 -7.52 3.66 7.62
C GLY A 53 -6.81 3.17 6.35
N ILE A 54 -6.61 1.86 6.19
CA ILE A 54 -5.93 1.26 5.04
C ILE A 54 -7.00 0.74 4.07
N SER A 55 -6.93 1.25 2.84
CA SER A 55 -7.80 0.85 1.75
C SER A 55 -7.03 0.08 0.69
N LYS A 56 -7.73 -0.83 0.01
CA LYS A 56 -7.18 -1.52 -1.16
C LYS A 56 -7.06 -0.54 -2.31
N ILE A 57 -5.85 -0.47 -2.89
CA ILE A 57 -5.58 0.28 -4.12
C ILE A 57 -5.38 -0.71 -5.27
N PRO A 58 -6.04 -0.54 -6.43
CA PRO A 58 -5.82 -1.36 -7.61
C PRO A 58 -4.34 -1.41 -8.00
N ALA A 59 -3.86 -2.56 -8.46
CA ALA A 59 -2.43 -2.77 -8.70
C ALA A 59 -1.84 -1.77 -9.71
N GLU A 60 -2.66 -1.39 -10.69
CA GLU A 60 -2.37 -0.44 -11.77
C GLU A 60 -2.21 0.99 -11.26
N GLU A 61 -2.82 1.30 -10.10
CA GLU A 61 -2.80 2.62 -9.47
C GLU A 61 -1.78 2.70 -8.32
N VAL A 62 -1.15 1.57 -7.95
CA VAL A 62 -0.10 1.60 -6.94
C VAL A 62 1.16 2.26 -7.52
N CYS A 63 1.39 3.52 -7.14
CA CYS A 63 2.62 4.23 -7.47
C CYS A 63 3.85 3.56 -6.81
N GLN A 64 4.64 2.84 -7.60
CA GLN A 64 5.87 2.17 -7.16
C GLN A 64 7.07 2.60 -8.01
N SER A 65 8.27 2.43 -7.45
CA SER A 65 9.51 2.58 -8.22
C SER A 65 9.57 1.52 -9.33
N SER A 66 9.99 1.91 -10.53
CA SER A 66 10.18 1.02 -11.68
C SER A 66 11.14 -0.15 -11.38
N THR A 67 12.03 -0.02 -10.40
CA THR A 67 12.93 -1.08 -9.95
C THR A 67 12.17 -2.27 -9.34
N LEU A 68 10.99 -2.05 -8.75
CA LEU A 68 10.17 -3.13 -8.17
C LEU A 68 9.37 -3.90 -9.24
N HIS A 69 9.23 -3.35 -10.45
CA HIS A 69 8.60 -4.05 -11.58
C HIS A 69 9.52 -5.09 -12.25
N GLN A 70 10.80 -5.15 -11.87
CA GLN A 70 11.75 -6.08 -12.50
C GLN A 70 11.56 -7.54 -12.07
N HIS A 71 10.77 -7.78 -11.02
CA HIS A 71 10.28 -9.11 -10.68
C HIS A 71 8.85 -9.25 -11.19
N LYS A 72 8.70 -9.44 -12.51
CA LYS A 72 7.45 -9.95 -13.08
C LYS A 72 7.15 -11.29 -12.40
N PHE A 73 5.99 -11.35 -11.76
CA PHE A 73 5.39 -12.60 -11.30
C PHE A 73 5.03 -13.48 -12.50
#